data_AF-A0A497GAJ0-F1
#
_entry.id   AF-A0A497GAJ0-F1
#
_cell.length_a   1.000
_cell.length_b   1.000
_cell.length_c   1.000
_cell.angle_alpha   90.00
_cell.angle_beta   90.00
_cell.angle_gamma   90.00
#
_symmetry.space_group_name_H-M   'P 1'
#
loop_
_entity.id
_entity.type
_entity.pdbx_description
1 polymer ?
#
loop_
_entity_poly.entity_id
_entity_poly.type
_entity_poly.pdbx_seq_one_letter_code
_entity_poly.pdbx_strand_id
1 'polypeptide(L)'
;MRAKAHGARNVVRLEGAEEMGVSRQRVARKSLLYDELRRILAERLEGYPEALKLAEELVAAYERGGSRALRERLREILKEV
;
A
#
# COMPACT_ATOMS: atom_id res chain seq x y z
N MET A 1 49.17 4.45 0.06
CA MET A 1 48.05 5.40 -0.02
C MET A 1 46.90 4.70 -0.73
N ARG A 2 45.76 4.49 -0.06
CA ARG A 2 44.59 3.77 -0.60
C ARG A 2 43.67 4.75 -1.34
N ALA A 3 43.24 4.32 -2.53
CA ALA A 3 42.27 4.96 -3.39
C ALA A 3 40.88 5.10 -2.75
N LYS A 4 40.09 6.07 -3.22
CA LYS A 4 38.72 5.86 -3.73
C LYS A 4 38.15 7.13 -4.36
N ALA A 5 37.83 7.02 -5.66
CA ALA A 5 36.93 7.90 -6.37
C ALA A 5 35.48 7.60 -5.95
N HIS A 6 34.66 8.65 -5.85
CA HIS A 6 33.22 8.68 -6.15
C HIS A 6 32.85 10.18 -6.11
N GLY A 7 32.34 10.80 -7.17
CA GLY A 7 31.25 10.31 -8.00
C GLY A 7 30.04 11.18 -7.64
N ALA A 8 29.69 12.06 -8.58
CA ALA A 8 28.64 13.05 -8.54
C ALA A 8 27.36 12.69 -7.76
N ARG A 9 26.73 13.70 -7.17
CA ARG A 9 25.28 13.93 -7.32
C ARG A 9 24.96 15.38 -7.00
N ASN A 10 24.72 16.15 -8.06
CA ASN A 10 24.02 17.42 -7.99
C ASN A 10 22.66 17.19 -7.32
N VAL A 11 22.51 17.70 -6.11
CA VAL A 11 21.22 17.77 -5.44
C VAL A 11 20.49 18.95 -6.05
N VAL A 12 19.70 18.69 -7.10
CA VAL A 12 18.75 19.69 -7.61
C VAL A 12 17.69 19.87 -6.53
N ARG A 13 17.81 20.97 -5.80
CA ARG A 13 16.81 21.49 -4.87
C ARG A 13 15.60 21.89 -5.72
N LEU A 14 14.60 21.01 -5.79
CA LEU A 14 13.32 21.32 -6.42
C LEU A 14 12.50 22.17 -5.44
N GLU A 15 12.70 23.48 -5.51
CA GLU A 15 11.78 24.47 -4.99
C GLU A 15 10.59 24.60 -5.95
N GLY A 16 9.38 24.46 -5.40
CA GLY A 16 8.18 25.20 -5.81
C GLY A 16 7.71 25.04 -7.26
N ALA A 17 6.99 23.96 -7.56
CA ALA A 17 5.95 23.96 -8.60
C ALA A 17 4.92 22.84 -8.34
N GLU A 18 3.71 23.26 -7.99
CA GLU A 18 2.44 22.54 -8.24
C GLU A 18 2.15 21.22 -7.50
N GLU A 19 1.92 21.31 -6.18
CA GLU A 19 1.52 20.17 -5.32
C GLU A 19 0.04 19.70 -5.47
N MET A 20 -0.79 20.31 -6.34
CA MET A 20 -2.21 19.94 -6.44
C MET A 20 -2.52 18.79 -7.43
N GLY A 21 -1.63 18.46 -8.37
CA GLY A 21 -1.86 17.41 -9.38
C GLY A 21 -1.34 16.02 -8.99
N VAL A 22 -0.27 15.96 -8.18
CA VAL A 22 0.45 14.71 -7.88
C VAL A 22 -0.33 13.84 -6.87
N SER A 23 -1.00 14.47 -5.91
CA SER A 23 -1.75 13.79 -4.86
C SER A 23 -2.92 12.97 -5.42
N ARG A 24 -3.67 13.50 -6.39
CA ARG A 24 -4.82 12.80 -7.00
C ARG A 24 -4.40 11.63 -7.88
N GLN A 25 -3.37 11.79 -8.71
CA GLN A 25 -2.85 10.68 -9.53
C GLN A 25 -2.29 9.53 -8.67
N ARG A 26 -1.62 9.85 -7.56
CA ARG A 26 -1.07 8.82 -6.66
C ARG A 26 -2.17 8.07 -5.90
N VAL A 27 -3.25 8.76 -5.53
CA VAL A 27 -4.43 8.14 -4.91
C VAL A 27 -5.18 7.25 -5.91
N ALA A 28 -5.41 7.74 -7.14
CA ALA A 28 -6.06 6.97 -8.19
C ALA A 28 -5.28 5.70 -8.57
N ARG A 29 -3.95 5.79 -8.69
CA ARG A 29 -3.08 4.62 -8.96
C ARG A 29 -3.08 3.61 -7.81
N LYS A 30 -3.14 4.07 -6.55
CA LYS A 30 -3.27 3.17 -5.40
C LYS A 30 -4.60 2.44 -5.40
N SER A 31 -5.70 3.13 -5.70
CA SER A 31 -7.04 2.52 -5.81
C SER A 31 -7.04 1.37 -6.82
N LEU A 32 -6.43 1.58 -7.99
CA LEU A 32 -6.36 0.54 -9.04
C LEU A 32 -5.63 -0.73 -8.59
N LEU A 33 -4.53 -0.60 -7.84
CA LEU A 33 -3.78 -1.74 -7.31
C LEU A 33 -4.59 -2.53 -6.27
N TYR A 34 -5.37 -1.84 -5.44
CA TYR A 34 -6.23 -2.51 -4.47
C TYR A 34 -7.42 -3.20 -5.13
N ASP A 35 -7.96 -2.63 -6.22
CA ASP A 35 -9.03 -3.25 -6.99
C ASP A 35 -8.54 -4.51 -7.72
N GLU A 36 -7.33 -4.48 -8.27
CA GLU A 36 -6.69 -5.67 -8.84
C GLU A 36 -6.45 -6.75 -7.79
N LEU A 37 -5.95 -6.36 -6.60
CA LEU A 37 -5.78 -7.28 -5.48
C LEU A 37 -7.10 -7.92 -5.04
N ARG A 38 -8.19 -7.14 -4.96
CA ARG A 38 -9.52 -7.65 -4.62
C ARG A 38 -10.02 -8.67 -5.66
N ARG A 39 -9.80 -8.43 -6.95
CA ARG A 39 -10.13 -9.40 -8.01
C ARG A 39 -9.37 -10.71 -7.84
N ILE A 40 -8.05 -10.64 -7.62
CA ILE A 40 -7.22 -11.83 -7.39
C ILE A 40 -7.72 -12.60 -6.16
N LEU A 41 -8.07 -11.90 -5.07
CA LEU A 41 -8.59 -12.54 -3.86
C LEU A 41 -9.94 -13.23 -4.13
N ALA A 42 -10.85 -12.58 -4.87
CA ALA A 42 -12.14 -13.16 -5.24
C ALA A 42 -11.97 -14.45 -6.06
N GLU A 43 -11.07 -14.45 -7.05
CA GLU A 43 -10.77 -15.66 -7.84
C GLU A 43 -10.15 -16.78 -7.00
N ARG A 44 -9.25 -16.44 -6.06
CA ARG A 44 -8.55 -17.43 -5.24
C ARG A 44 -9.40 -18.00 -4.10
N LEU A 45 -10.39 -17.23 -3.64
CA LEU A 45 -11.22 -17.54 -2.48
C LEU A 45 -12.70 -17.75 -2.86
N GLU A 46 -13.00 -18.00 -4.14
CA GLU A 46 -14.37 -18.17 -4.66
C GLU A 46 -15.19 -19.20 -3.87
N GLY A 47 -14.56 -20.28 -3.41
CA GLY A 47 -15.18 -21.32 -2.58
C GLY A 47 -15.16 -21.08 -1.07
N TYR A 48 -14.62 -19.94 -0.60
CA TYR A 48 -14.38 -19.65 0.82
C TYR A 48 -14.88 -18.24 1.17
N PRO A 49 -16.21 -18.02 1.25
CA PRO A 49 -16.79 -16.68 1.39
C PRO A 49 -16.36 -15.95 2.66
N GLU A 50 -16.18 -16.67 3.77
CA GLU A 50 -15.68 -16.08 5.03
C GLU A 50 -14.22 -15.65 4.92
N ALA A 51 -13.40 -16.44 4.22
CA ALA A 51 -11.99 -16.11 3.98
C ALA A 51 -11.86 -14.91 3.03
N LEU A 52 -12.71 -14.83 2.00
CA LEU A 52 -12.75 -13.69 1.08
C LEU A 52 -13.11 -12.41 1.84
N LYS A 53 -14.19 -12.46 2.64
CA LYS A 53 -14.61 -11.32 3.48
C LYS A 53 -13.47 -10.85 4.39
N LEU A 54 -12.79 -11.78 5.07
CA LEU A 54 -11.66 -11.46 5.93
C LEU A 54 -10.52 -10.80 5.14
N ALA A 55 -10.17 -11.33 3.97
CA ALA A 55 -9.13 -10.78 3.12
C ALA A 55 -9.47 -9.35 2.65
N GLU A 56 -10.72 -9.11 2.25
CA GLU A 56 -11.19 -7.78 1.86
C GLU A 56 -11.13 -6.77 3.02
N GLU A 57 -11.51 -7.18 4.24
CA GLU A 57 -11.39 -6.34 5.44
C GLU A 57 -9.93 -5.95 5.72
N LEU A 58 -9.00 -6.89 5.57
CA LEU A 58 -7.55 -6.65 5.77
C LEU A 58 -6.99 -5.71 4.69
N VAL A 59 -7.39 -5.89 3.43
CA VAL A 59 -7.03 -4.99 2.33
C VAL A 59 -7.55 -3.58 2.60
N ALA A 60 -8.81 -3.44 3.04
CA ALA A 60 -9.40 -2.14 3.38
C ALA A 60 -8.70 -1.47 4.58
N ALA A 61 -8.27 -2.24 5.58
CA ALA A 61 -7.48 -1.73 6.69
C ALA A 61 -6.13 -1.19 6.20
N TYR A 62 -5.43 -1.96 5.35
CA TYR A 62 -4.16 -1.54 4.79
C TYR A 62 -4.29 -0.34 3.85
N GLU A 63 -5.32 -0.28 3.01
CA GLU A 63 -5.57 0.85 2.11
C GLU A 63 -5.74 2.16 2.89
N ARG A 64 -6.48 2.12 4.00
CA ARG A 64 -6.78 3.31 4.82
C ARG A 64 -5.63 3.78 5.69
N GLY A 65 -4.87 2.86 6.30
CA GLY A 65 -3.87 3.20 7.32
C GLY A 65 -2.54 2.48 7.21
N GLY A 66 -2.29 1.79 6.11
CA GLY A 66 -1.08 1.02 5.84
C GLY A 66 -0.84 -0.11 6.84
N SER A 67 0.43 -0.47 7.01
CA SER A 67 0.84 -1.59 7.87
C SER A 67 0.46 -1.44 9.35
N ARG A 68 0.19 -0.22 9.83
CA ARG A 68 -0.27 -0.01 11.21
C ARG A 68 -1.70 -0.47 11.37
N ALA A 69 -2.63 0.06 10.57
CA ALA A 69 -4.05 -0.30 10.63
C ALA A 69 -4.27 -1.79 10.33
N LEU A 70 -3.52 -2.37 9.39
CA LEU A 70 -3.55 -3.81 9.14
C LEU A 70 -3.20 -4.63 10.39
N ARG A 71 -2.11 -4.26 11.09
CA ARG A 71 -1.68 -4.97 12.31
C ARG A 71 -2.67 -4.79 13.46
N GLU A 72 -3.26 -3.62 13.61
CA GLU A 72 -4.32 -3.37 14.59
C GLU A 72 -5.52 -4.28 14.30
N ARG A 73 -5.99 -4.31 13.04
CA ARG A 73 -7.11 -5.17 12.63
C ARG A 73 -6.83 -6.67 12.85
N LEU A 74 -5.64 -7.14 12.50
CA LEU A 74 -5.24 -8.53 12.76
C LEU A 74 -5.25 -8.89 14.24
N ARG A 75 -4.85 -7.96 15.13
CA ARG A 75 -4.90 -8.20 16.58
C ARG A 75 -6.32 -8.29 17.11
N GLU A 76 -7.27 -7.55 16.55
CA GLU A 76 -8.68 -7.65 16.92
C GLU A 76 -9.23 -9.02 16.55
N ILE A 77 -9.05 -9.42 15.28
CA ILE A 77 -9.50 -10.72 14.78
C ILE A 77 -8.93 -11.87 15.62
N LEU A 78 -7.62 -11.86 15.89
CA LEU A 78 -6.96 -12.92 16.65
C LEU A 78 -7.33 -12.94 18.15
N LYS A 79 -7.97 -11.90 18.67
CA LYS A 79 -8.52 -11.86 20.04
C LYS A 79 -9.97 -12.32 20.11
N GLU A 80 -10.68 -12.29 18.99
CA GLU A 80 -12.07 -12.75 18.88
C GLU A 80 -12.17 -14.28 18.66
N VAL A 81 -11.03 -14.96 18.47
CA VAL A 81 -10.88 -16.42 18.34
C VAL A 81 -10.43 -17.03 19.66
#